data_AF-E5Y9B4-F1
#
_entry.id   AF-E5Y9B4-F1
#
_cell.length_a   1.000
_cell.length_b   1.000
_cell.length_c   1.000
_cell.angle_alpha   90.00
_cell.angle_beta   90.00
_cell.angle_gamma   90.00
#
_symmetry.space_group_name_H-M   'P 1'
#
loop_
_entity.id
_entity.type
_entity.pdbx_description
1 polymer ?
#
loop_
_entity_poly.entity_id
_entity_poly.type
_entity_poly.pdbx_seq_one_letter_code
_entity_poly.pdbx_strand_id
1 'polypeptide(L)'
;MNRLPDIGQVSDLRLGDHPGFDAWFYSFCAENNIEHGINPSGVASPEQLRFMVAMDERQVYAPCSDATFRELAASFHLRSFPPRVRSQYIAAWRSIIRVVRYEKDRQKRRDMINYCRHRFRGCLALGNILPSRLVKRLVTTLISHFDAGDPWLNERLFYNETLASFLRSQTLQKALGRLPDGLSAEGIPDLRRALDLAELARLFHLAGRSHHTLTQLIHNCAAAESGKCELPDIFTGSEAFIPQVEELFPGPPRTFLYICAMEGGLALDLRIIQTLLRLGHKVILTLKEAPVYYAPTVWDVDRDPLLVDNLPESHIFKAPAASKNELLRRLRENRLLIISDGTGERLNLYRTSVTFARAWKESDAIIARGRCNRDVLLGTSHLFTRDVFCFWEDRGEVRMQLKPHAPGIRKFSEQALTAKARTIIKSMRASKDSGKAVMFYSCIIGSIPGQTATAIKVADTFVRSLRERLDQVFIINPAEYFEPGMDGDDLMFMWEQVQRSGLINIWRFQSMEDIEASFGLMGLKVPPVWSGKDATFSTGCTKEMRIALDMQRSHPELQIVGPGPEKFFRRGDYGVGKFFDATISNANQE
;
A
#
# COMPACT_ATOMS: atom_id res chain seq x y z
N MET A 1 -23.11 31.16 -4.31
CA MET A 1 -22.32 29.92 -4.54
C MET A 1 -20.91 30.20 -4.09
N ASN A 2 -20.46 29.60 -2.99
CA ASN A 2 -19.10 29.82 -2.47
C ASN A 2 -18.10 29.30 -3.50
N ARG A 3 -17.18 30.17 -3.96
CA ARG A 3 -16.05 29.76 -4.81
C ARG A 3 -15.21 28.75 -4.02
N LEU A 4 -14.73 27.70 -4.67
CA LEU A 4 -13.72 26.81 -4.08
C LEU A 4 -12.47 27.65 -3.79
N PRO A 5 -11.66 27.26 -2.78
CA PRO A 5 -10.37 27.88 -2.54
C PRO A 5 -9.47 27.74 -3.77
N ASP A 6 -8.46 28.60 -3.89
CA ASP A 6 -7.43 28.40 -4.91
C ASP A 6 -6.60 27.17 -4.54
N ILE A 7 -6.63 26.17 -5.43
CA ILE A 7 -5.98 24.87 -5.17
C ILE A 7 -4.59 24.92 -5.78
N GLY A 8 -3.62 25.41 -5.00
CA GLY A 8 -2.21 25.34 -5.32
C GLY A 8 -1.71 23.88 -5.29
N GLN A 9 -1.59 23.31 -4.10
CA GLN A 9 -1.22 21.91 -3.91
C GLN A 9 -2.35 21.16 -3.21
N VAL A 10 -2.57 19.90 -3.57
CA VAL A 10 -3.58 19.05 -2.92
C VAL A 10 -3.19 18.78 -1.46
N SER A 11 -1.89 18.64 -1.18
CA SER A 11 -1.38 18.47 0.18
C SER A 11 -1.66 19.65 1.10
N ASP A 12 -2.00 20.83 0.60
CA ASP A 12 -2.27 21.99 1.47
C ASP A 12 -3.73 22.01 1.97
N LEU A 13 -4.59 21.20 1.37
CA LEU A 13 -6.03 21.21 1.64
C LEU A 13 -6.37 20.38 2.89
N ARG A 14 -7.23 20.93 3.74
CA ARG A 14 -7.75 20.29 4.96
C ARG A 14 -9.28 20.37 4.98
N LEU A 15 -9.93 19.31 5.41
CA LEU A 15 -11.38 19.28 5.64
C LEU A 15 -11.74 20.12 6.87
N GLY A 16 -12.85 20.85 6.77
CA GLY A 16 -13.37 21.74 7.81
C GLY A 16 -12.92 23.20 7.67
N ASP A 17 -11.95 23.48 6.80
CA ASP A 17 -11.44 24.85 6.59
C ASP A 17 -12.33 25.66 5.64
N HIS A 18 -13.01 24.99 4.69
CA HIS A 18 -13.87 25.66 3.71
C HIS A 18 -15.11 24.81 3.36
N PRO A 19 -16.32 25.18 3.83
CA PRO A 19 -17.53 24.36 3.67
C PRO A 19 -17.89 24.01 2.22
N GLY A 20 -17.65 24.95 1.28
CA GLY A 20 -17.92 24.71 -0.14
C GLY A 20 -16.95 23.72 -0.77
N PHE A 21 -15.72 23.64 -0.26
CA PHE A 21 -14.73 22.67 -0.70
C PHE A 21 -15.04 21.30 -0.12
N ASP A 22 -15.35 21.25 1.18
CA ASP A 22 -15.72 20.01 1.85
C ASP A 22 -16.88 19.32 1.13
N ALA A 23 -17.96 20.06 0.84
CA ALA A 23 -19.11 19.53 0.10
C ALA A 23 -18.73 19.00 -1.30
N TRP A 24 -17.87 19.73 -2.02
CA TRP A 24 -17.39 19.29 -3.33
C TRP A 24 -16.49 18.06 -3.22
N PHE A 25 -15.61 17.99 -2.22
CA PHE A 25 -14.69 16.89 -2.01
C PHE A 25 -15.43 15.62 -1.56
N TYR A 26 -16.42 15.71 -0.68
CA TYR A 26 -17.30 14.58 -0.35
C TYR A 26 -18.03 14.07 -1.60
N SER A 27 -18.57 14.98 -2.41
CA SER A 27 -19.19 14.61 -3.70
C SER A 27 -18.19 13.93 -4.64
N PHE A 28 -16.95 14.43 -4.72
CA PHE A 28 -15.85 13.80 -5.46
C PHE A 28 -15.56 12.39 -4.93
N CYS A 29 -15.49 12.19 -3.62
CA CYS A 29 -15.24 10.88 -3.01
C CYS A 29 -16.35 9.88 -3.31
N ALA A 30 -17.61 10.29 -3.16
CA ALA A 30 -18.78 9.48 -3.49
C ALA A 30 -18.79 9.11 -4.99
N GLU A 31 -18.61 10.08 -5.88
CA GLU A 31 -18.60 9.86 -7.33
C GLU A 31 -17.38 9.10 -7.84
N ASN A 32 -16.33 8.97 -7.05
CA ASN A 32 -15.22 8.09 -7.36
C ASN A 32 -15.28 6.76 -6.61
N ASN A 33 -16.30 6.54 -5.76
CA ASN A 33 -16.42 5.36 -4.88
C ASN A 33 -15.10 5.12 -4.12
N ILE A 34 -14.61 6.17 -3.47
CA ILE A 34 -13.40 6.20 -2.61
C ILE A 34 -13.73 6.71 -1.20
N GLU A 35 -15.01 6.70 -0.83
CA GLU A 35 -15.46 7.05 0.51
C GLU A 35 -15.56 5.80 1.41
N HIS A 36 -14.73 5.75 2.45
CA HIS A 36 -14.64 4.60 3.34
C HIS A 36 -15.96 4.30 4.07
N GLY A 37 -16.67 5.33 4.54
CA GLY A 37 -17.95 5.15 5.25
C GLY A 37 -19.03 4.46 4.41
N ILE A 38 -19.01 4.66 3.08
CA ILE A 38 -19.96 4.05 2.16
C ILE A 38 -19.56 2.60 1.83
N ASN A 39 -18.27 2.32 1.67
CA ASN A 39 -17.77 1.00 1.27
C ASN A 39 -16.50 0.60 2.03
N PRO A 40 -16.60 0.25 3.32
CA PRO A 40 -15.45 0.01 4.18
C PRO A 40 -14.65 -1.26 3.83
N SER A 41 -15.25 -2.20 3.10
CA SER A 41 -14.58 -3.43 2.67
C SER A 41 -13.74 -3.25 1.40
N GLY A 42 -14.10 -2.30 0.54
CA GLY A 42 -13.43 -2.06 -0.75
C GLY A 42 -12.69 -0.72 -0.84
N VAL A 43 -12.73 0.10 0.22
CA VAL A 43 -12.08 1.40 0.30
C VAL A 43 -11.25 1.47 1.58
N ALA A 44 -9.99 1.85 1.45
CA ALA A 44 -9.06 2.04 2.55
C ALA A 44 -9.57 3.07 3.55
N SER A 45 -9.46 2.76 4.84
CA SER A 45 -9.67 3.74 5.89
C SER A 45 -8.53 4.80 5.85
N PRO A 46 -8.71 5.97 6.50
CA PRO A 46 -7.64 6.95 6.60
C PRO A 46 -6.31 6.38 7.15
N GLU A 47 -6.38 5.45 8.08
CA GLU A 47 -5.24 4.80 8.73
C GLU A 47 -4.56 3.79 7.81
N GLN A 48 -5.33 2.98 7.06
CA GLN A 48 -4.77 2.14 6.01
C GLN A 48 -4.09 3.00 4.93
N LEU A 49 -4.70 4.12 4.55
CA LEU A 49 -4.11 5.03 3.57
C LEU A 49 -2.79 5.63 4.08
N ARG A 50 -2.70 5.92 5.38
CA ARG A 50 -1.49 6.38 6.07
C ARG A 50 -0.35 5.36 6.09
N PHE A 51 -0.59 4.09 5.77
CA PHE A 51 0.51 3.14 5.52
C PHE A 51 1.32 3.52 4.27
N MET A 52 0.68 4.21 3.33
CA MET A 52 1.25 4.51 2.01
C MET A 52 1.52 6.00 1.84
N VAL A 53 0.57 6.86 2.20
CA VAL A 53 0.64 8.31 2.02
C VAL A 53 0.95 8.98 3.36
N ALA A 54 1.94 9.87 3.39
CA ALA A 54 2.17 10.68 4.58
C ALA A 54 1.09 11.76 4.66
N MET A 55 0.16 11.59 5.60
CA MET A 55 -0.99 12.47 5.75
C MET A 55 -1.13 13.00 7.18
N ASP A 56 -1.31 14.31 7.29
CA ASP A 56 -1.67 14.98 8.54
C ASP A 56 -3.15 14.76 8.89
N GLU A 57 -3.57 15.30 10.03
CA GLU A 57 -4.98 15.34 10.41
C GLU A 57 -5.80 16.17 9.43
N ARG A 58 -6.98 15.67 9.07
CA ARG A 58 -7.96 16.30 8.16
C ARG A 58 -7.45 16.60 6.74
N GLN A 59 -6.21 16.25 6.42
CA GLN A 59 -5.66 16.38 5.08
C GLN A 59 -6.40 15.49 4.10
N VAL A 60 -6.69 16.04 2.91
CA VAL A 60 -7.30 15.29 1.82
C VAL A 60 -6.23 14.59 1.00
N TYR A 61 -6.59 13.51 0.32
CA TYR A 61 -5.75 12.89 -0.70
C TYR A 61 -6.62 12.58 -1.92
N ALA A 62 -6.05 12.71 -3.12
CA ALA A 62 -6.70 12.34 -4.36
C ALA A 62 -5.79 11.38 -5.15
N PRO A 63 -6.31 10.26 -5.70
CA PRO A 63 -5.50 9.29 -6.44
C PRO A 63 -5.23 9.76 -7.88
N CYS A 64 -4.71 10.97 -8.04
CA CYS A 64 -4.35 11.60 -9.31
C CYS A 64 -3.29 12.71 -9.10
N SER A 65 -2.77 13.28 -10.19
CA SER A 65 -1.88 14.44 -10.08
C SER A 65 -2.61 15.69 -9.61
N ASP A 66 -1.89 16.58 -8.93
CA ASP A 66 -2.40 17.87 -8.45
C ASP A 66 -2.99 18.69 -9.58
N ALA A 67 -2.34 18.67 -10.75
CA ALA A 67 -2.85 19.32 -11.95
C ALA A 67 -4.21 18.77 -12.40
N THR A 68 -4.40 17.45 -12.36
CA THR A 68 -5.69 16.83 -12.70
C THR A 68 -6.76 17.17 -11.65
N PHE A 69 -6.42 17.12 -10.37
CA PHE A 69 -7.35 17.47 -9.29
C PHE A 69 -7.80 18.94 -9.37
N ARG A 70 -6.85 19.86 -9.53
CA ARG A 70 -7.10 21.30 -9.67
C ARG A 70 -8.00 21.60 -10.86
N GLU A 71 -7.71 21.01 -12.02
CA GLU A 71 -8.52 21.24 -13.23
C GLU A 71 -9.92 20.63 -13.12
N LEU A 72 -10.09 19.50 -12.41
CA LEU A 72 -11.42 18.94 -12.12
C LEU A 72 -12.21 19.87 -11.19
N ALA A 73 -11.59 20.36 -10.11
CA ALA A 73 -12.20 21.35 -9.22
C ALA A 73 -12.58 22.63 -9.97
N ALA A 74 -11.70 23.13 -10.86
CA ALA A 74 -12.00 24.28 -11.71
C ALA A 74 -13.16 24.01 -12.69
N SER A 75 -13.32 22.78 -13.18
CA SER A 75 -14.40 22.40 -14.10
C SER A 75 -15.78 22.60 -13.48
N PHE A 76 -15.90 22.43 -12.15
CA PHE A 76 -17.12 22.72 -11.40
C PHE A 76 -17.54 24.20 -11.53
N HIS A 77 -16.57 25.12 -11.53
CA HIS A 77 -16.83 26.55 -11.70
C HIS A 77 -17.02 26.96 -13.15
N LEU A 78 -16.19 26.43 -14.05
CA LEU A 78 -16.15 26.83 -15.46
C LEU A 78 -17.28 26.22 -16.29
N ARG A 79 -18.03 25.26 -15.73
CA ARG A 79 -19.04 24.43 -16.43
C ARG A 79 -18.51 23.85 -17.76
N SER A 80 -17.20 23.69 -17.83
CA SER A 80 -16.44 23.24 -18.99
C SER A 80 -15.13 22.66 -18.50
N PHE A 81 -14.57 21.71 -19.26
CA PHE A 81 -13.34 21.03 -18.89
C PHE A 81 -12.12 21.75 -19.49
N PRO A 82 -11.11 22.10 -18.67
CA PRO A 82 -9.83 22.59 -19.16
C PRO A 82 -9.17 21.62 -20.17
N PRO A 83 -8.29 22.11 -21.07
CA PRO A 83 -7.75 21.31 -22.17
C PRO A 83 -7.08 19.99 -21.74
N ARG A 84 -6.34 19.99 -20.63
CA ARG A 84 -5.65 18.79 -20.14
C ARG A 84 -6.64 17.75 -19.61
N VAL A 85 -7.54 18.08 -18.69
CA VAL A 85 -8.59 17.15 -18.24
C VAL A 85 -9.47 16.68 -19.40
N ARG A 86 -9.81 17.57 -20.35
CA ARG A 86 -10.53 17.20 -21.59
C ARG A 86 -9.77 16.14 -22.39
N SER A 87 -8.45 16.30 -22.56
CA SER A 87 -7.62 15.32 -23.25
C SER A 87 -7.61 13.95 -22.54
N GLN A 88 -7.64 13.95 -21.20
CA GLN A 88 -7.73 12.71 -20.42
C GLN A 88 -9.08 12.02 -20.59
N TYR A 89 -10.19 12.77 -20.64
CA TYR A 89 -11.49 12.18 -20.96
C TYR A 89 -11.57 11.65 -22.39
N ILE A 90 -10.94 12.31 -23.36
CA ILE A 90 -10.83 11.79 -24.74
C ILE A 90 -10.05 10.47 -24.74
N ALA A 91 -8.94 10.39 -24.00
CA ALA A 91 -8.18 9.16 -23.84
C ALA A 91 -9.01 8.06 -23.15
N ALA A 92 -9.75 8.41 -22.09
CA ALA A 92 -10.67 7.50 -21.41
C ALA A 92 -11.72 6.94 -22.38
N TRP A 93 -12.36 7.80 -23.17
CA TRP A 93 -13.34 7.40 -24.18
C TRP A 93 -12.75 6.44 -25.21
N ARG A 94 -11.57 6.76 -25.76
CA ARG A 94 -10.85 5.87 -26.71
C ARG A 94 -10.58 4.51 -26.09
N SER A 95 -10.21 4.49 -24.81
CA SER A 95 -9.88 3.26 -24.09
C SER A 95 -11.11 2.40 -23.80
N ILE A 96 -12.27 3.01 -23.52
CA ILE A 96 -13.56 2.32 -23.39
C ILE A 96 -14.00 1.74 -24.75
N ILE A 97 -13.94 2.54 -25.81
CA ILE A 97 -14.33 2.10 -27.16
C ILE A 97 -13.43 0.97 -27.66
N ARG A 98 -12.15 0.94 -27.27
CA ARG A 98 -11.26 -0.19 -27.57
C ARG A 98 -11.82 -1.51 -27.03
N VAL A 99 -12.42 -1.50 -25.84
CA VAL A 99 -13.05 -2.70 -25.24
C VAL A 99 -14.27 -3.13 -26.05
N VAL A 100 -15.12 -2.18 -26.42
CA VAL A 100 -16.33 -2.46 -27.20
C VAL A 100 -16.00 -3.05 -28.59
N ARG A 101 -14.81 -2.80 -29.12
CA ARG A 101 -14.37 -3.37 -30.42
C ARG A 101 -14.12 -4.88 -30.37
N TYR A 102 -13.96 -5.49 -29.19
CA TYR A 102 -13.87 -6.95 -29.07
C TYR A 102 -15.21 -7.64 -29.28
N GLU A 103 -16.33 -6.91 -29.15
CA GLU A 103 -17.65 -7.44 -29.52
C GLU A 103 -17.73 -7.65 -31.03
N LYS A 104 -18.00 -8.90 -31.42
CA LYS A 104 -18.12 -9.32 -32.82
C LYS A 104 -19.51 -9.01 -33.38
N ASP A 105 -20.54 -9.07 -32.54
CA ASP A 105 -21.91 -8.75 -32.94
C ASP A 105 -22.08 -7.25 -33.18
N ARG A 106 -22.43 -6.88 -34.41
CA ARG A 106 -22.57 -5.48 -34.84
C ARG A 106 -23.66 -4.73 -34.08
N GLN A 107 -24.78 -5.39 -33.77
CA GLN A 107 -25.92 -4.80 -33.09
C GLN A 107 -25.60 -4.62 -31.60
N LYS A 108 -25.13 -5.67 -30.91
CA LYS A 108 -24.67 -5.57 -29.52
C LYS A 108 -23.61 -4.48 -29.36
N ARG A 109 -22.62 -4.43 -30.27
CA ARG A 109 -21.59 -3.39 -30.28
C ARG A 109 -22.18 -1.98 -30.40
N ARG A 110 -23.19 -1.78 -31.26
CA ARG A 110 -23.87 -0.48 -31.41
C ARG A 110 -24.59 -0.08 -30.12
N ASP A 111 -25.25 -1.03 -29.48
CA ASP A 111 -25.99 -0.81 -28.23
C ASP A 111 -25.02 -0.49 -27.07
N MET A 112 -23.91 -1.22 -26.97
CA MET A 112 -22.82 -0.93 -26.02
C MET A 112 -22.22 0.47 -26.22
N ILE A 113 -21.98 0.89 -27.47
CA ILE A 113 -21.48 2.25 -27.77
C ILE A 113 -22.50 3.30 -27.32
N ASN A 114 -23.79 3.11 -27.61
CA ASN A 114 -24.84 4.05 -27.23
C ASN A 114 -25.00 4.13 -25.71
N TYR A 115 -24.97 2.98 -25.02
CA TYR A 115 -24.94 2.90 -23.56
C TYR A 115 -23.75 3.68 -22.99
N CYS A 116 -22.53 3.43 -23.50
CA CYS A 116 -21.34 4.13 -23.07
C CYS A 116 -21.45 5.63 -23.30
N ARG A 117 -21.94 6.08 -24.47
CA ARG A 117 -22.12 7.52 -24.76
C ARG A 117 -23.08 8.16 -23.76
N HIS A 118 -24.19 7.50 -23.49
CA HIS A 118 -25.20 7.99 -22.55
C HIS A 118 -24.62 8.14 -21.15
N ARG A 119 -24.01 7.07 -20.61
CA ARG A 119 -23.37 7.10 -19.29
C ARG A 119 -22.21 8.08 -19.20
N PHE A 120 -21.35 8.13 -20.22
CA PHE A 120 -20.21 9.05 -20.27
C PHE A 120 -20.68 10.51 -20.21
N ARG A 121 -21.72 10.89 -20.97
CA ARG A 121 -22.32 12.23 -20.89
C ARG A 121 -22.88 12.55 -19.51
N GLY A 122 -23.59 11.60 -18.90
CA GLY A 122 -24.13 11.75 -17.54
C GLY A 122 -23.03 11.99 -16.50
N CYS A 123 -21.96 11.20 -16.53
CA CYS A 123 -20.84 11.35 -15.61
C CYS A 123 -20.07 12.68 -15.79
N LEU A 124 -19.98 13.19 -17.02
CA LEU A 124 -19.34 14.49 -17.27
C LEU A 124 -20.16 15.68 -16.75
N ALA A 125 -21.48 15.54 -16.58
CA ALA A 125 -22.33 16.64 -16.12
C ALA A 125 -22.02 17.07 -14.67
N LEU A 126 -21.55 16.14 -13.83
CA LEU A 126 -21.22 16.40 -12.41
C LEU A 126 -19.81 16.99 -12.21
N GLY A 127 -18.90 16.83 -13.18
CA GLY A 127 -17.58 17.46 -13.16
C GLY A 127 -16.61 16.98 -12.07
N ASN A 128 -16.91 15.89 -11.36
CA ASN A 128 -16.17 15.43 -10.18
C ASN A 128 -15.65 13.98 -10.30
N ILE A 129 -15.87 13.29 -11.43
CA ILE A 129 -15.38 11.93 -11.64
C ILE A 129 -13.97 11.92 -12.26
N LEU A 130 -13.05 11.13 -11.71
CA LEU A 130 -11.72 10.94 -12.31
C LEU A 130 -11.85 10.21 -13.67
N PRO A 131 -11.09 10.63 -14.70
CA PRO A 131 -11.08 9.93 -15.99
C PRO A 131 -10.77 8.43 -15.87
N SER A 132 -9.84 8.04 -14.99
CA SER A 132 -9.50 6.64 -14.72
C SER A 132 -10.66 5.86 -14.08
N ARG A 133 -11.43 6.50 -13.19
CA ARG A 133 -12.60 5.89 -12.53
C ARG A 133 -13.78 5.74 -13.48
N LEU A 134 -13.95 6.69 -14.39
CA LEU A 134 -14.93 6.56 -15.48
C LEU A 134 -14.62 5.37 -16.38
N VAL A 135 -13.34 5.18 -16.76
CA VAL A 135 -12.90 3.98 -17.48
C VAL A 135 -13.23 2.73 -16.68
N LYS A 136 -12.82 2.65 -15.41
CA LYS A 136 -13.10 1.50 -14.55
C LYS A 136 -14.58 1.14 -14.50
N ARG A 137 -15.45 2.11 -14.19
CA ARG A 137 -16.91 1.92 -14.10
C ARG A 137 -17.47 1.34 -15.39
N LEU A 138 -17.20 2.00 -16.52
CA LEU A 138 -17.77 1.59 -17.80
C LEU A 138 -17.20 0.27 -18.31
N VAL A 139 -15.89 0.08 -18.21
CA VAL A 139 -15.24 -1.19 -18.61
C VAL A 139 -15.76 -2.35 -17.78
N THR A 140 -15.93 -2.18 -16.46
CA THR A 140 -16.45 -3.26 -15.61
C THR A 140 -17.87 -3.63 -16.01
N THR A 141 -18.74 -2.65 -16.28
CA THR A 141 -20.09 -2.91 -16.79
C THR A 141 -20.06 -3.62 -18.15
N LEU A 142 -19.21 -3.18 -19.07
CA LEU A 142 -19.09 -3.82 -20.38
C LEU A 142 -18.59 -5.26 -20.29
N ILE A 143 -17.63 -5.53 -19.40
CA ILE A 143 -17.12 -6.89 -19.19
C ILE A 143 -18.23 -7.80 -18.67
N SER A 144 -19.09 -7.33 -17.76
CA SER A 144 -20.26 -8.09 -17.31
C SER A 144 -21.28 -8.37 -18.41
N HIS A 145 -21.23 -7.67 -19.55
CA HIS A 145 -22.08 -7.92 -20.72
C HIS A 145 -21.44 -8.87 -21.74
N PHE A 146 -20.16 -9.21 -21.61
CA PHE A 146 -19.53 -10.22 -22.45
C PHE A 146 -19.83 -11.62 -21.91
N ASP A 147 -20.21 -12.53 -22.81
CA ASP A 147 -20.36 -13.96 -22.48
C ASP A 147 -18.99 -14.64 -22.26
N ALA A 148 -17.90 -13.99 -22.69
CA ALA A 148 -16.51 -14.43 -22.50
C ALA A 148 -15.81 -13.59 -21.42
N GLY A 149 -14.85 -14.20 -20.70
CA GLY A 149 -14.13 -13.60 -19.56
C GLY A 149 -13.24 -12.39 -19.89
N ASP A 150 -11.94 -12.44 -19.56
CA ASP A 150 -11.02 -11.32 -19.77
C ASP A 150 -10.80 -11.01 -21.28
N PRO A 151 -11.23 -9.84 -21.79
CA PRO A 151 -11.14 -9.53 -23.22
C PRO A 151 -9.70 -9.31 -23.71
N TRP A 152 -8.75 -9.07 -22.80
CA TRP A 152 -7.34 -8.80 -23.16
C TRP A 152 -6.42 -9.99 -22.96
N LEU A 153 -6.93 -11.12 -22.44
CA LEU A 153 -6.09 -12.26 -22.08
C LEU A 153 -5.17 -12.70 -23.23
N ASN A 154 -5.73 -12.95 -24.41
CA ASN A 154 -4.96 -13.45 -25.55
C ASN A 154 -3.90 -12.44 -26.03
N GLU A 155 -4.22 -11.15 -26.05
CA GLU A 155 -3.24 -10.13 -26.43
C GLU A 155 -2.13 -9.99 -25.38
N ARG A 156 -2.48 -10.11 -24.09
CA ARG A 156 -1.52 -10.06 -22.98
C ARG A 156 -0.57 -11.26 -23.04
N LEU A 157 -1.09 -12.46 -23.27
CA LEU A 157 -0.29 -13.68 -23.46
C LEU A 157 0.65 -13.56 -24.67
N PHE A 158 0.12 -13.18 -25.83
CA PHE A 158 0.91 -12.99 -27.04
C PHE A 158 2.04 -11.96 -26.84
N TYR A 159 1.75 -10.86 -26.16
CA TYR A 159 2.74 -9.82 -25.88
C TYR A 159 3.83 -10.31 -24.91
N ASN A 160 3.46 -11.02 -23.85
CA ASN A 160 4.42 -11.62 -22.91
C ASN A 160 5.31 -12.66 -23.61
N GLU A 161 4.75 -13.53 -24.45
CA GLU A 161 5.49 -14.51 -25.24
C GLU A 161 6.48 -13.83 -26.21
N THR A 162 6.00 -12.81 -26.94
CA THR A 162 6.83 -12.03 -27.87
C THR A 162 8.00 -11.38 -27.14
N LEU A 163 7.75 -10.77 -25.98
CA LEU A 163 8.80 -10.17 -25.15
C LEU A 163 9.77 -11.20 -24.60
N ALA A 164 9.29 -12.36 -24.17
CA ALA A 164 10.14 -13.43 -23.69
C ALA A 164 11.06 -13.99 -24.78
N SER A 165 10.53 -14.12 -26.00
CA SER A 165 11.32 -14.48 -27.18
C SER A 165 12.38 -13.42 -27.48
N PHE A 166 11.99 -12.13 -27.49
CA PHE A 166 12.94 -11.03 -27.67
C PHE A 166 14.01 -11.00 -26.58
N LEU A 167 13.64 -11.26 -25.33
CA LEU A 167 14.56 -11.37 -24.21
C LEU A 167 15.62 -12.47 -24.41
N ARG A 168 15.27 -13.55 -25.11
CA ARG A 168 16.18 -14.65 -25.45
C ARG A 168 16.92 -14.45 -26.78
N SER A 169 16.61 -13.41 -27.55
CA SER A 169 17.24 -13.15 -28.84
C SER A 169 18.75 -12.93 -28.70
N GLN A 170 19.53 -13.42 -29.67
CA GLN A 170 20.98 -13.24 -29.65
C GLN A 170 21.36 -11.75 -29.71
N THR A 171 20.59 -10.97 -30.47
CA THR A 171 20.76 -9.52 -30.58
C THR A 171 20.66 -8.83 -29.23
N LEU A 172 19.58 -9.09 -28.48
CA LEU A 172 19.42 -8.47 -27.16
C LEU A 172 20.47 -8.99 -26.18
N GLN A 173 20.75 -10.29 -26.17
CA GLN A 173 21.75 -10.88 -25.27
C GLN A 173 23.16 -10.29 -25.50
N LYS A 174 23.56 -10.11 -26.77
CA LYS A 174 24.81 -9.42 -27.11
C LYS A 174 24.81 -7.97 -26.64
N ALA A 175 23.72 -7.24 -26.85
CA ALA A 175 23.62 -5.85 -26.43
C ALA A 175 23.63 -5.71 -24.88
N LEU A 176 22.93 -6.58 -24.17
CA LEU A 176 22.83 -6.58 -22.72
C LEU A 176 24.15 -7.01 -22.06
N GLY A 177 24.88 -7.92 -22.69
CA GLY A 177 26.18 -8.43 -22.24
C GLY A 177 27.39 -7.56 -22.60
N ARG A 178 27.21 -6.38 -23.23
CA ARG A 178 28.32 -5.46 -23.49
C ARG A 178 28.93 -5.00 -22.18
N LEU A 179 30.25 -5.04 -22.05
CA LEU A 179 30.92 -4.50 -20.87
C LEU A 179 30.63 -2.98 -20.79
N PRO A 180 30.32 -2.44 -19.60
CA PRO A 180 30.17 -0.99 -19.45
C PRO A 180 31.54 -0.31 -19.57
N ASP A 181 31.54 0.91 -20.10
CA ASP A 181 32.76 1.71 -20.21
C ASP A 181 33.26 2.13 -18.81
N GLY A 182 34.58 2.19 -18.63
CA GLY A 182 35.19 2.64 -17.38
C GLY A 182 35.05 1.68 -16.19
N LEU A 183 34.75 0.40 -16.44
CA LEU A 183 34.65 -0.64 -15.41
C LEU A 183 35.97 -0.75 -14.62
N SER A 184 35.93 -0.34 -13.35
CA SER A 184 37.02 -0.50 -12.39
C SER A 184 36.51 -1.28 -11.18
N ALA A 185 37.20 -2.34 -10.79
CA ALA A 185 36.81 -3.20 -9.67
C ALA A 185 38.03 -3.63 -8.87
N GLU A 186 37.93 -3.56 -7.54
CA GLU A 186 38.99 -3.96 -6.61
C GLU A 186 39.01 -5.48 -6.37
N GLY A 187 37.93 -6.18 -6.72
CA GLY A 187 37.84 -7.64 -6.63
C GLY A 187 36.66 -8.23 -7.39
N ILE A 188 36.57 -9.57 -7.39
CA ILE A 188 35.49 -10.32 -8.05
C ILE A 188 34.08 -9.91 -7.57
N PRO A 189 33.83 -9.69 -6.26
CA PRO A 189 32.50 -9.24 -5.80
C PRO A 189 32.10 -7.87 -6.37
N ASP A 190 33.03 -6.91 -6.40
CA ASP A 190 32.77 -5.56 -6.91
C ASP A 190 32.53 -5.56 -8.41
N LEU A 191 33.31 -6.39 -9.14
CA LEU A 191 33.11 -6.60 -10.57
C LEU A 191 31.71 -7.15 -10.86
N ARG A 192 31.27 -8.19 -10.12
CA ARG A 192 29.92 -8.76 -10.28
C ARG A 192 28.84 -7.72 -10.00
N ARG A 193 28.99 -6.95 -8.93
CA ARG A 193 28.06 -5.88 -8.58
C ARG A 193 27.97 -4.82 -9.68
N ALA A 194 29.10 -4.35 -10.19
CA ALA A 194 29.14 -3.35 -11.27
C ALA A 194 28.45 -3.86 -12.55
N LEU A 195 28.66 -5.14 -12.90
CA LEU A 195 27.98 -5.78 -14.04
C LEU A 195 26.47 -5.90 -13.82
N ASP A 196 26.02 -6.34 -12.64
CA ASP A 196 24.59 -6.43 -12.32
C ASP A 196 23.92 -5.04 -12.31
N LEU A 197 24.61 -3.98 -11.86
CA LEU A 197 24.10 -2.60 -11.90
C LEU A 197 23.97 -2.07 -13.33
N ALA A 198 24.97 -2.33 -14.18
CA ALA A 198 24.91 -1.97 -15.60
C ALA A 198 23.80 -2.72 -16.34
N GLU A 199 23.62 -4.02 -16.07
CA GLU A 199 22.49 -4.80 -16.60
C GLU A 199 21.17 -4.18 -16.15
N LEU A 200 21.05 -3.83 -14.87
CA LEU A 200 19.82 -3.27 -14.32
C LEU A 200 19.47 -1.90 -14.91
N ALA A 201 20.45 -1.01 -15.12
CA ALA A 201 20.25 0.27 -15.80
C ALA A 201 19.71 0.08 -17.22
N ARG A 202 20.28 -0.85 -17.98
CA ARG A 202 19.81 -1.21 -19.32
C ARG A 202 18.39 -1.78 -19.29
N LEU A 203 18.07 -2.64 -18.34
CA LEU A 203 16.74 -3.23 -18.19
C LEU A 203 15.70 -2.19 -17.79
N PHE A 204 15.99 -1.27 -16.86
CA PHE A 204 15.09 -0.17 -16.52
C PHE A 204 14.85 0.76 -17.70
N HIS A 205 15.90 1.09 -18.45
CA HIS A 205 15.79 1.88 -19.67
C HIS A 205 14.88 1.19 -20.71
N LEU A 206 15.07 -0.11 -20.96
CA LEU A 206 14.23 -0.86 -21.89
C LEU A 206 12.78 -0.99 -21.41
N ALA A 207 12.58 -1.32 -20.13
CA ALA A 207 11.26 -1.52 -19.54
C ALA A 207 10.49 -0.20 -19.38
N GLY A 208 11.17 0.93 -19.24
CA GLY A 208 10.52 2.25 -19.15
C GLY A 208 9.87 2.71 -20.46
N ARG A 209 10.26 2.13 -21.61
CA ARG A 209 9.65 2.42 -22.92
C ARG A 209 8.15 2.12 -22.94
N SER A 210 7.40 2.89 -23.73
CA SER A 210 5.97 2.61 -23.92
C SER A 210 5.75 1.32 -24.70
N HIS A 211 4.56 0.71 -24.55
CA HIS A 211 4.19 -0.51 -25.30
C HIS A 211 4.38 -0.35 -26.81
N HIS A 212 4.08 0.84 -27.36
CA HIS A 212 4.25 1.12 -28.77
C HIS A 212 5.73 1.13 -29.19
N THR A 213 6.56 1.91 -28.49
CA THR A 213 8.00 2.02 -28.76
C THR A 213 8.68 0.66 -28.62
N LEU A 214 8.32 -0.11 -27.59
CA LEU A 214 8.91 -1.42 -27.35
C LEU A 214 8.53 -2.42 -28.45
N THR A 215 7.26 -2.43 -28.89
CA THR A 215 6.82 -3.28 -30.01
C THR A 215 7.53 -2.92 -31.32
N GLN A 216 7.69 -1.62 -31.60
CA GLN A 216 8.46 -1.15 -32.77
C GLN A 216 9.92 -1.57 -32.70
N LEU A 217 10.54 -1.47 -31.52
CA LEU A 217 11.93 -1.89 -31.31
C LEU A 217 12.10 -3.38 -31.59
N ILE A 218 11.21 -4.22 -31.07
CA ILE A 218 11.23 -5.68 -31.31
C ILE A 218 11.12 -5.97 -32.82
N HIS A 219 10.18 -5.32 -33.50
CA HIS A 219 10.01 -5.46 -34.96
C HIS A 219 11.26 -5.03 -35.73
N ASN A 220 11.87 -3.89 -35.37
CA ASN A 220 13.07 -3.38 -36.03
C ASN A 220 14.28 -4.31 -35.79
N CYS A 221 14.42 -4.88 -34.59
CA CYS A 221 15.46 -5.86 -34.32
C CYS A 221 15.28 -7.12 -35.19
N ALA A 222 14.05 -7.66 -35.28
CA ALA A 222 13.76 -8.82 -36.12
C ALA A 222 14.00 -8.53 -37.62
N ALA A 223 13.66 -7.33 -38.08
CA ALA A 223 13.93 -6.89 -39.45
C ALA A 223 15.43 -6.76 -39.73
N ALA A 224 16.20 -6.24 -38.79
CA ALA A 224 17.65 -6.13 -38.89
C ALA A 224 18.34 -7.51 -38.89
N GLU A 225 17.89 -8.45 -38.06
CA GLU A 225 18.35 -9.85 -38.08
C GLU A 225 18.08 -10.52 -39.44
N SER A 226 17.03 -10.08 -40.14
CA SER A 226 16.68 -10.54 -41.49
C SER A 226 17.40 -9.76 -42.61
N GLY A 227 18.33 -8.86 -42.28
CA GLY A 227 19.07 -8.02 -43.24
C GLY A 227 18.25 -6.91 -43.91
N LYS A 228 17.08 -6.56 -43.38
CA LYS A 228 16.16 -5.57 -44.00
C LYS A 228 16.42 -4.13 -43.56
N CYS A 229 17.10 -3.92 -42.44
CA CYS A 229 17.50 -2.60 -41.95
C CYS A 229 18.74 -2.71 -41.05
N GLU A 230 19.30 -1.57 -40.65
CA GLU A 230 20.37 -1.54 -39.65
C GLU A 230 19.85 -1.96 -38.27
N LEU A 231 20.73 -2.57 -37.48
CA LEU A 231 20.39 -2.97 -36.11
C LEU A 231 20.28 -1.73 -35.22
N PRO A 232 19.12 -1.48 -34.60
CA PRO A 232 18.97 -0.33 -33.72
C PRO A 232 19.83 -0.51 -32.46
N ASP A 233 20.43 0.57 -31.97
CA ASP A 233 21.07 0.55 -30.66
C ASP A 233 20.02 0.58 -29.55
N ILE A 234 19.74 -0.60 -29.01
CA ILE A 234 18.71 -0.91 -28.00
C ILE A 234 18.89 -0.07 -26.74
N PHE A 235 20.15 0.17 -26.33
CA PHE A 235 20.50 0.73 -25.02
C PHE A 235 21.11 2.13 -25.09
N THR A 236 21.06 2.78 -26.26
CA THR A 236 21.40 4.21 -26.39
C THR A 236 20.75 5.04 -25.28
N GLY A 237 21.55 5.73 -24.47
CA GLY A 237 21.06 6.59 -23.38
C GLY A 237 20.78 5.87 -22.07
N SER A 238 21.05 4.57 -21.98
CA SER A 238 20.91 3.81 -20.73
C SER A 238 21.97 4.16 -19.69
N GLU A 239 23.11 4.72 -20.10
CA GLU A 239 24.18 5.17 -19.19
C GLU A 239 23.68 6.26 -18.26
N ALA A 240 22.74 7.09 -18.73
CA ALA A 240 22.11 8.14 -17.95
C ALA A 240 21.22 7.62 -16.80
N PHE A 241 21.02 6.30 -16.68
CA PHE A 241 20.27 5.64 -15.60
C PHE A 241 21.18 5.12 -14.48
N ILE A 242 22.49 4.99 -14.72
CA ILE A 242 23.42 4.40 -13.74
C ILE A 242 23.32 5.12 -12.38
N PRO A 243 23.39 6.47 -12.31
CA PRO A 243 23.29 7.16 -11.02
C PRO A 243 21.95 6.93 -10.29
N GLN A 244 20.84 6.89 -11.01
CA GLN A 244 19.50 6.67 -10.46
C GLN A 244 19.34 5.22 -9.99
N VAL A 245 20.00 4.27 -10.65
CA VAL A 245 20.05 2.88 -10.23
C VAL A 245 20.92 2.72 -8.99
N GLU A 246 22.03 3.43 -8.88
CA GLU A 246 22.83 3.46 -7.66
C GLU A 246 22.06 4.05 -6.47
N GLU A 247 21.24 5.08 -6.71
CA GLU A 247 20.37 5.71 -5.69
C GLU A 247 19.31 4.73 -5.13
N LEU A 248 18.94 3.67 -5.86
CA LEU A 248 18.09 2.59 -5.32
C LEU A 248 18.77 1.82 -4.18
N PHE A 249 20.11 1.79 -4.15
CA PHE A 249 20.92 0.90 -3.32
C PHE A 249 21.91 1.63 -2.40
N PRO A 250 21.44 2.51 -1.49
CA PRO A 250 22.31 3.32 -0.62
C PRO A 250 23.05 2.52 0.46
N GLY A 251 22.89 1.19 0.53
CA GLY A 251 23.49 0.37 1.58
C GLY A 251 23.09 -1.11 1.53
N PRO A 252 22.65 -1.71 2.65
CA PRO A 252 22.38 -3.15 2.73
C PRO A 252 21.21 -3.59 1.83
N PRO A 253 21.05 -4.90 1.61
CA PRO A 253 19.92 -5.43 0.86
C PRO A 253 18.56 -4.95 1.37
N ARG A 254 17.82 -4.29 0.47
CA ARG A 254 16.45 -3.80 0.66
C ARG A 254 15.37 -4.81 0.25
N THR A 255 14.17 -4.62 0.77
CA THR A 255 12.91 -5.19 0.28
C THR A 255 12.19 -4.16 -0.60
N PHE A 256 11.89 -4.50 -1.85
CA PHE A 256 11.17 -3.62 -2.77
C PHE A 256 9.73 -4.07 -3.00
N LEU A 257 8.78 -3.13 -2.99
CA LEU A 257 7.47 -3.35 -3.61
C LEU A 257 7.55 -2.96 -5.09
N TYR A 258 7.34 -3.90 -6.00
CA TYR A 258 7.40 -3.67 -7.44
C TYR A 258 5.99 -3.59 -8.05
N ILE A 259 5.63 -2.41 -8.55
CA ILE A 259 4.33 -2.11 -9.15
C ILE A 259 4.44 -2.13 -10.68
N CYS A 260 3.79 -3.13 -11.28
CA CYS A 260 3.76 -3.32 -12.73
C CYS A 260 3.04 -2.18 -13.46
N ALA A 261 3.39 -2.02 -14.73
CA ALA A 261 2.75 -1.09 -15.65
C ALA A 261 1.38 -1.62 -16.11
N MET A 262 0.50 -0.71 -16.52
CA MET A 262 -0.77 -1.08 -17.18
C MET A 262 -0.58 -1.48 -18.64
N GLU A 263 0.55 -1.07 -19.21
CA GLU A 263 1.00 -1.30 -20.57
C GLU A 263 1.54 -2.73 -20.80
N GLY A 264 1.57 -3.55 -19.75
CA GLY A 264 2.08 -4.92 -19.75
C GLY A 264 3.60 -4.98 -19.68
N GLY A 265 4.17 -6.10 -20.13
CA GLY A 265 5.61 -6.31 -20.18
C GLY A 265 6.18 -7.01 -18.95
N LEU A 266 5.41 -7.95 -18.39
CA LEU A 266 5.78 -8.72 -17.21
C LEU A 266 7.08 -9.51 -17.38
N ALA A 267 7.38 -10.01 -18.58
CA ALA A 267 8.63 -10.73 -18.86
C ALA A 267 9.87 -9.86 -18.57
N LEU A 268 9.81 -8.56 -18.90
CA LEU A 268 10.88 -7.60 -18.57
C LEU A 268 10.92 -7.29 -17.07
N ASP A 269 9.76 -7.13 -16.44
CA ASP A 269 9.67 -6.91 -15.00
C ASP A 269 10.31 -8.08 -14.24
N LEU A 270 10.04 -9.32 -14.65
CA LEU A 270 10.66 -10.51 -14.05
C LEU A 270 12.18 -10.56 -14.26
N ARG A 271 12.70 -10.10 -15.40
CA ARG A 271 14.15 -10.02 -15.64
C ARG A 271 14.82 -8.97 -14.74
N ILE A 272 14.17 -7.83 -14.53
CA ILE A 272 14.59 -6.82 -13.54
C ILE A 272 14.62 -7.44 -12.14
N ILE A 273 13.54 -8.13 -11.76
CA ILE A 273 13.40 -8.75 -10.44
C ILE A 273 14.48 -9.82 -10.22
N GLN A 274 14.76 -10.67 -11.21
CA GLN A 274 15.87 -11.64 -11.12
C GLN A 274 17.21 -10.95 -10.83
N THR A 275 17.48 -9.81 -11.47
CA THR A 275 18.71 -9.04 -11.25
C THR A 275 18.75 -8.43 -9.85
N LEU A 276 17.62 -7.89 -9.36
CA LEU A 276 17.49 -7.43 -7.96
C LEU A 276 17.74 -8.57 -6.96
N LEU A 277 17.23 -9.77 -7.23
CA LEU A 277 17.46 -10.95 -6.39
C LEU A 277 18.92 -11.40 -6.43
N ARG A 278 19.64 -11.29 -7.57
CA ARG A 278 21.09 -11.58 -7.62
C ARG A 278 21.89 -10.60 -6.76
N LEU A 279 21.50 -9.33 -6.76
CA LEU A 279 22.06 -8.27 -5.90
C LEU A 279 21.73 -8.41 -4.40
N GLY A 280 21.01 -9.46 -4.00
CA GLY A 280 20.72 -9.77 -2.59
C GLY A 280 19.39 -9.22 -2.08
N HIS A 281 18.66 -8.44 -2.89
CA HIS A 281 17.39 -7.83 -2.48
C HIS A 281 16.25 -8.85 -2.33
N LYS A 282 15.17 -8.41 -1.69
CA LYS A 282 13.86 -9.08 -1.71
C LYS A 282 12.88 -8.26 -2.54
N VAL A 283 11.96 -8.92 -3.21
CA VAL A 283 10.95 -8.23 -4.03
C VAL A 283 9.56 -8.77 -3.71
N ILE A 284 8.62 -7.84 -3.52
CA ILE A 284 7.19 -8.09 -3.49
C ILE A 284 6.63 -7.59 -4.82
N LEU A 285 6.30 -8.49 -5.74
CA LEU A 285 5.70 -8.19 -7.02
C LEU A 285 4.18 -8.02 -6.86
N THR A 286 3.64 -6.89 -7.33
CA THR A 286 2.20 -6.62 -7.25
C THR A 286 1.54 -6.78 -8.61
N LEU A 287 0.54 -7.66 -8.68
CA LEU A 287 -0.28 -7.89 -9.87
C LEU A 287 -1.71 -7.39 -9.63
N LYS A 288 -2.49 -7.22 -10.69
CA LYS A 288 -3.90 -6.82 -10.59
C LYS A 288 -4.77 -7.99 -10.11
N GLU A 289 -5.84 -7.66 -9.38
CA GLU A 289 -6.87 -8.64 -9.00
C GLU A 289 -7.80 -8.96 -10.17
N ALA A 290 -8.08 -7.98 -11.01
CA ALA A 290 -8.99 -8.11 -12.13
C ALA A 290 -8.41 -7.47 -13.40
N PRO A 291 -8.88 -7.88 -14.59
CA PRO A 291 -8.31 -7.42 -15.85
C PRO A 291 -8.33 -5.90 -16.04
N VAL A 292 -7.19 -5.36 -16.48
CA VAL A 292 -7.02 -3.95 -16.85
C VAL A 292 -6.07 -3.82 -18.04
N TYR A 293 -6.60 -3.82 -19.26
CA TYR A 293 -5.78 -3.79 -20.47
C TYR A 293 -4.69 -4.89 -20.43
N TYR A 294 -3.43 -4.51 -20.61
CA TYR A 294 -2.29 -5.41 -20.64
C TYR A 294 -1.65 -5.64 -19.27
N ALA A 295 -2.20 -5.03 -18.21
CA ALA A 295 -1.68 -5.22 -16.86
C ALA A 295 -1.75 -6.70 -16.48
N PRO A 296 -0.67 -7.27 -15.94
CA PRO A 296 -0.69 -8.65 -15.48
C PRO A 296 -1.59 -8.81 -14.26
N THR A 297 -2.31 -9.92 -14.21
CA THR A 297 -3.22 -10.27 -13.12
C THR A 297 -2.67 -11.42 -12.28
N VAL A 298 -3.09 -11.51 -11.03
CA VAL A 298 -2.72 -12.64 -10.15
C VAL A 298 -3.19 -13.98 -10.70
N TRP A 299 -4.21 -13.99 -11.57
CA TRP A 299 -4.75 -15.18 -12.24
C TRP A 299 -3.96 -15.58 -13.50
N ASP A 300 -3.06 -14.73 -13.98
CA ASP A 300 -2.21 -15.06 -15.11
C ASP A 300 -1.20 -16.15 -14.74
N VAL A 301 -0.90 -16.33 -13.45
CA VAL A 301 0.00 -17.39 -12.97
C VAL A 301 -0.48 -18.80 -13.31
N ASP A 302 -1.79 -18.98 -13.52
CA ASP A 302 -2.40 -20.27 -13.86
C ASP A 302 -2.61 -20.42 -15.38
N ARG A 303 -2.35 -19.36 -16.17
CA ARG A 303 -2.76 -19.26 -17.59
C ARG A 303 -1.63 -18.87 -18.53
N ASP A 304 -0.68 -18.08 -18.07
CA ASP A 304 0.47 -17.62 -18.84
C ASP A 304 1.59 -18.65 -18.69
N PRO A 305 1.98 -19.35 -19.78
CA PRO A 305 3.05 -20.35 -19.73
C PRO A 305 4.35 -19.79 -19.14
N LEU A 306 4.64 -18.50 -19.37
CA LEU A 306 5.82 -17.85 -18.82
C LEU A 306 5.81 -17.83 -17.30
N LEU A 307 4.64 -17.68 -16.68
CA LEU A 307 4.49 -17.66 -15.23
C LEU A 307 4.37 -19.07 -14.68
N VAL A 308 3.56 -19.93 -15.32
CA VAL A 308 3.38 -21.33 -14.92
C VAL A 308 4.71 -22.07 -14.84
N ASP A 309 5.58 -21.89 -15.84
CA ASP A 309 6.82 -22.66 -15.93
C ASP A 309 7.95 -22.09 -15.04
N ASN A 310 7.87 -20.81 -14.65
CA ASN A 310 8.99 -20.10 -14.02
C ASN A 310 8.70 -19.58 -12.60
N LEU A 311 7.47 -19.64 -12.11
CA LEU A 311 7.08 -19.14 -10.80
C LEU A 311 6.36 -20.21 -9.98
N PRO A 312 7.01 -20.77 -8.95
CA PRO A 312 6.37 -21.70 -8.02
C PRO A 312 5.15 -21.06 -7.34
N GLU A 313 4.09 -21.85 -7.11
CA GLU A 313 2.90 -21.38 -6.37
C GLU A 313 3.26 -20.89 -4.96
N SER A 314 4.34 -21.40 -4.37
CA SER A 314 4.86 -20.96 -3.06
C SER A 314 5.23 -19.47 -3.01
N HIS A 315 5.50 -18.83 -4.14
CA HIS A 315 5.75 -17.38 -4.21
C HIS A 315 4.46 -16.57 -4.16
N ILE A 316 3.30 -17.17 -4.45
CA ILE A 316 2.03 -16.45 -4.51
C ILE A 316 1.41 -16.36 -3.12
N PHE A 317 0.86 -15.20 -2.80
CA PHE A 317 0.18 -14.95 -1.54
C PHE A 317 -1.24 -14.42 -1.78
N LYS A 318 -2.19 -15.37 -1.81
CA LYS A 318 -3.61 -15.18 -2.15
C LYS A 318 -4.46 -14.72 -0.95
N ALA A 319 -3.94 -13.82 -0.11
CA ALA A 319 -4.67 -13.27 1.04
C ALA A 319 -4.87 -11.76 0.84
N PRO A 320 -6.09 -11.24 0.65
CA PRO A 320 -6.33 -9.80 0.42
C PRO A 320 -6.24 -8.95 1.70
N ALA A 321 -6.37 -9.57 2.87
CA ALA A 321 -6.32 -8.92 4.17
C ALA A 321 -5.35 -9.62 5.15
N ALA A 322 -4.14 -9.90 4.69
CA ALA A 322 -3.10 -10.56 5.46
C ALA A 322 -2.68 -9.77 6.68
N SER A 323 -2.53 -10.42 7.84
CA SER A 323 -1.97 -9.78 9.04
C SER A 323 -0.49 -9.43 8.86
N LYS A 324 0.05 -8.51 9.67
CA LYS A 324 1.50 -8.19 9.68
C LYS A 324 2.35 -9.45 9.92
N ASN A 325 1.97 -10.27 10.91
CA ASN A 325 2.69 -11.50 11.24
C ASN A 325 2.74 -12.48 10.05
N GLU A 326 1.61 -12.64 9.36
CA GLU A 326 1.50 -13.52 8.21
C GLU A 326 2.35 -13.04 7.05
N LEU A 327 2.27 -11.75 6.70
CA LEU A 327 3.07 -11.15 5.64
C LEU A 327 4.58 -11.27 5.94
N LEU A 328 5.00 -10.93 7.16
CA LEU A 328 6.41 -11.04 7.56
C LEU A 328 6.91 -12.49 7.53
N ARG A 329 6.09 -13.46 7.95
CA ARG A 329 6.43 -14.88 7.83
C ARG A 329 6.69 -15.26 6.38
N ARG A 330 5.81 -14.87 5.46
CA ARG A 330 5.96 -15.16 4.01
C ARG A 330 7.20 -14.49 3.41
N LEU A 331 7.55 -13.28 3.85
CA LEU A 331 8.76 -12.56 3.44
C LEU A 331 10.07 -13.14 4.02
N ARG A 332 10.00 -13.89 5.12
CA ARG A 332 11.13 -14.66 5.63
C ARG A 332 11.35 -15.93 4.82
N GLU A 333 10.26 -16.60 4.43
CA GLU A 333 10.27 -17.83 3.63
C GLU A 333 10.69 -17.60 2.18
N ASN A 334 10.31 -16.45 1.59
CA ASN A 334 10.48 -16.19 0.16
C ASN A 334 11.20 -14.87 -0.10
N ARG A 335 12.19 -14.89 -0.99
CA ARG A 335 12.86 -13.66 -1.46
C ARG A 335 12.04 -12.93 -2.54
N LEU A 336 11.19 -13.67 -3.26
CA LEU A 336 10.18 -13.14 -4.17
C LEU A 336 8.80 -13.52 -3.64
N LEU A 337 7.96 -12.53 -3.40
CA LEU A 337 6.56 -12.70 -3.02
C LEU A 337 5.67 -12.04 -4.07
N ILE A 338 4.62 -12.71 -4.52
CA ILE A 338 3.65 -12.19 -5.49
C ILE A 338 2.34 -11.97 -4.76
N ILE A 339 1.85 -10.73 -4.81
CA ILE A 339 0.57 -10.34 -4.20
C ILE A 339 -0.35 -9.72 -5.23
N SER A 340 -1.64 -9.76 -4.93
CA SER A 340 -2.63 -8.93 -5.61
C SER A 340 -2.71 -7.54 -4.98
N ASP A 341 -2.76 -6.51 -5.81
CA ASP A 341 -3.08 -5.15 -5.35
C ASP A 341 -4.56 -4.98 -5.00
N GLY A 342 -5.43 -5.97 -5.25
CA GLY A 342 -6.86 -5.95 -4.94
C GLY A 342 -7.70 -5.19 -5.95
N THR A 343 -7.11 -4.68 -7.03
CA THR A 343 -7.77 -3.76 -7.96
C THR A 343 -7.83 -4.33 -9.38
N GLY A 344 -8.86 -3.88 -10.10
CA GLY A 344 -8.93 -3.97 -11.56
C GLY A 344 -8.99 -2.59 -12.17
N GLU A 345 -8.15 -1.66 -11.71
CA GLU A 345 -8.06 -0.29 -12.24
C GLU A 345 -6.62 0.26 -12.20
N ARG A 346 -6.43 1.47 -12.74
CA ARG A 346 -5.21 2.25 -12.53
C ARG A 346 -4.93 2.44 -11.04
N LEU A 347 -3.65 2.48 -10.65
CA LEU A 347 -3.24 2.60 -9.24
C LEU A 347 -4.07 3.66 -8.51
N ASN A 348 -4.77 3.21 -7.47
CA ASN A 348 -5.62 4.02 -6.64
C ASN A 348 -5.47 3.52 -5.20
N LEU A 349 -4.68 4.23 -4.39
CA LEU A 349 -4.32 3.81 -3.03
C LEU A 349 -5.53 3.73 -2.08
N TYR A 350 -6.67 4.35 -2.43
CA TYR A 350 -7.92 4.12 -1.71
C TYR A 350 -8.52 2.74 -1.96
N ARG A 351 -8.20 2.08 -3.08
CA ARG A 351 -8.88 0.85 -3.52
C ARG A 351 -8.02 -0.39 -3.39
N THR A 352 -6.75 -0.22 -3.01
CA THR A 352 -5.81 -1.33 -2.87
C THR A 352 -6.18 -2.23 -1.70
N SER A 353 -5.82 -3.51 -1.82
CA SER A 353 -5.97 -4.49 -0.76
C SER A 353 -5.21 -4.08 0.50
N VAL A 354 -5.63 -4.62 1.64
CA VAL A 354 -4.95 -4.44 2.93
C VAL A 354 -3.55 -5.04 2.88
N THR A 355 -3.41 -6.19 2.20
CA THR A 355 -2.11 -6.83 1.96
C THR A 355 -1.17 -5.94 1.16
N PHE A 356 -1.65 -5.24 0.12
CA PHE A 356 -0.85 -4.28 -0.62
C PHE A 356 -0.39 -3.12 0.27
N ALA A 357 -1.31 -2.53 1.04
CA ALA A 357 -0.98 -1.42 1.94
C ALA A 357 0.07 -1.83 2.99
N ARG A 358 -0.05 -3.04 3.56
CA ARG A 358 0.96 -3.61 4.46
C ARG A 358 2.27 -3.90 3.75
N ALA A 359 2.24 -4.46 2.54
CA ALA A 359 3.45 -4.71 1.74
C ALA A 359 4.20 -3.41 1.41
N TRP A 360 3.48 -2.32 1.13
CA TRP A 360 4.06 -0.98 1.00
C TRP A 360 4.78 -0.58 2.29
N LYS A 361 4.09 -0.67 3.44
CA LYS A 361 4.67 -0.34 4.74
C LYS A 361 5.90 -1.18 5.07
N GLU A 362 5.86 -2.48 4.82
CA GLU A 362 6.96 -3.41 5.14
C GLU A 362 8.12 -3.36 4.12
N SER A 363 7.93 -2.74 2.96
CA SER A 363 9.01 -2.50 2.00
C SER A 363 9.94 -1.37 2.45
N ASP A 364 11.17 -1.36 1.94
CA ASP A 364 12.13 -0.27 2.15
C ASP A 364 12.02 0.80 1.07
N ALA A 365 11.59 0.42 -0.14
CA ALA A 365 11.31 1.32 -1.26
C ALA A 365 10.26 0.71 -2.19
N ILE A 366 9.66 1.57 -3.00
CA ILE A 366 8.68 1.21 -4.03
C ILE A 366 9.30 1.47 -5.39
N ILE A 367 9.20 0.50 -6.29
CA ILE A 367 9.57 0.63 -7.70
C ILE A 367 8.28 0.57 -8.51
N ALA A 368 7.97 1.60 -9.28
CA ALA A 368 6.72 1.68 -10.04
C ALA A 368 6.99 1.98 -11.52
N ARG A 369 6.52 1.09 -12.39
CA ARG A 369 6.75 1.22 -13.83
C ARG A 369 5.60 1.95 -14.52
N GLY A 370 5.92 2.78 -15.50
CA GLY A 370 4.98 3.27 -16.49
C GLY A 370 4.32 4.62 -16.16
N ARG A 371 3.78 5.26 -17.20
CA ARG A 371 3.28 6.64 -17.14
C ARG A 371 2.07 6.79 -16.23
N CYS A 372 1.20 5.77 -16.22
CA CYS A 372 0.02 5.74 -15.37
C CYS A 372 0.38 5.74 -13.88
N ASN A 373 1.42 5.01 -13.47
CA ASN A 373 1.88 5.03 -12.07
C ASN A 373 2.57 6.36 -11.75
N ARG A 374 3.43 6.85 -12.66
CA ARG A 374 4.11 8.15 -12.52
C ARG A 374 3.15 9.32 -12.28
N ASP A 375 2.05 9.42 -13.03
CA ASP A 375 1.13 10.56 -12.87
C ASP A 375 0.35 10.53 -11.55
N VAL A 376 0.19 9.37 -10.89
CA VAL A 376 -0.36 9.29 -9.53
C VAL A 376 0.72 9.55 -8.48
N LEU A 377 1.89 8.93 -8.63
CA LEU A 377 2.92 8.93 -7.59
C LEU A 377 3.80 10.19 -7.62
N LEU A 378 4.31 10.58 -8.79
CA LEU A 378 5.15 11.78 -8.93
C LEU A 378 4.34 13.04 -9.23
N GLY A 379 3.13 12.88 -9.75
CA GLY A 379 2.27 14.00 -10.14
C GLY A 379 1.51 14.67 -8.99
N THR A 380 1.49 14.06 -7.81
CA THR A 380 0.87 14.61 -6.60
C THR A 380 1.89 15.37 -5.73
N SER A 381 1.45 16.39 -4.99
CA SER A 381 2.23 17.08 -3.96
C SER A 381 2.45 16.24 -2.70
N HIS A 382 1.59 15.26 -2.43
CA HIS A 382 1.74 14.39 -1.26
C HIS A 382 3.05 13.61 -1.29
N LEU A 383 3.73 13.55 -0.15
CA LEU A 383 4.83 12.61 0.05
C LEU A 383 4.30 11.26 0.55
N PHE A 384 5.11 10.22 0.39
CA PHE A 384 4.76 8.86 0.78
C PHE A 384 5.55 8.42 2.00
N THR A 385 5.15 7.30 2.60
CA THR A 385 5.85 6.70 3.74
C THR A 385 7.16 5.99 3.36
N ARG A 386 7.37 5.75 2.06
CA ARG A 386 8.53 5.07 1.48
C ARG A 386 9.04 5.85 0.27
N ASP A 387 10.32 5.67 -0.02
CA ASP A 387 10.91 6.17 -1.25
C ASP A 387 10.19 5.54 -2.44
N VAL A 388 9.84 6.34 -3.43
CA VAL A 388 9.14 5.89 -4.63
C VAL A 388 9.99 6.20 -5.86
N PHE A 389 10.45 5.16 -6.52
CA PHE A 389 11.16 5.25 -7.79
C PHE A 389 10.16 4.96 -8.91
N CYS A 390 9.95 5.93 -9.80
CA CYS A 390 9.19 5.69 -11.02
C CYS A 390 10.09 5.74 -12.24
N PHE A 391 9.82 4.87 -13.20
CA PHE A 391 10.48 4.92 -14.51
C PHE A 391 9.47 4.75 -15.65
N TRP A 392 9.57 5.60 -16.67
CA TRP A 392 8.58 5.73 -17.74
C TRP A 392 9.14 6.46 -18.96
N GLU A 393 8.46 6.35 -20.10
CA GLU A 393 8.75 7.13 -21.31
C GLU A 393 7.97 8.45 -21.31
N ASP A 394 8.67 9.56 -21.49
CA ASP A 394 8.11 10.89 -21.73
C ASP A 394 8.64 11.45 -23.05
N ARG A 395 7.73 11.67 -24.02
CA ARG A 395 8.05 12.22 -25.34
C ARG A 395 9.19 11.49 -26.08
N GLY A 396 9.29 10.17 -25.91
CA GLY A 396 10.29 9.33 -26.56
C GLY A 396 11.58 9.11 -25.76
N GLU A 397 11.78 9.86 -24.67
CA GLU A 397 12.88 9.66 -23.73
C GLU A 397 12.43 8.83 -22.54
N VAL A 398 13.22 7.84 -22.15
CA VAL A 398 12.95 7.09 -20.92
C VAL A 398 13.56 7.85 -19.75
N ARG A 399 12.79 7.98 -18.67
CA ARG A 399 13.18 8.70 -17.45
C ARG A 399 13.01 7.81 -16.24
N MET A 400 13.85 8.04 -15.24
CA MET A 400 13.70 7.48 -13.90
C MET A 400 13.85 8.60 -12.88
N GLN A 401 12.99 8.61 -11.86
CA GLN A 401 12.96 9.65 -10.85
C GLN A 401 12.58 9.07 -9.49
N LEU A 402 13.36 9.44 -8.48
CA LEU A 402 13.04 9.25 -7.07
C LEU A 402 12.12 10.36 -6.57
N LYS A 403 11.10 9.97 -5.82
CA LYS A 403 10.41 10.81 -4.86
C LYS A 403 10.72 10.30 -3.44
N PRO A 404 11.47 11.07 -2.63
CA PRO A 404 11.83 10.63 -1.30
C PRO A 404 10.58 10.49 -0.43
N HIS A 405 10.65 9.62 0.58
CA HIS A 405 9.63 9.56 1.62
C HIS A 405 9.54 10.89 2.39
N ALA A 406 8.42 11.08 3.09
CA ALA A 406 8.19 12.28 3.88
C ALA A 406 9.20 12.42 5.04
N PRO A 407 9.76 13.63 5.27
CA PRO A 407 10.61 13.90 6.42
C PRO A 407 9.91 13.53 7.73
N GLY A 408 10.61 12.82 8.61
CA GLY A 408 10.08 12.40 9.92
C GLY A 408 9.30 11.08 9.90
N ILE A 409 9.00 10.50 8.74
CA ILE A 409 8.46 9.13 8.70
C ILE A 409 9.59 8.13 8.97
N ARG A 410 9.43 7.34 10.04
CA ARG A 410 10.36 6.28 10.41
C ARG A 410 9.75 4.90 10.15
N LYS A 411 10.53 4.01 9.54
CA LYS A 411 10.21 2.57 9.51
C LYS A 411 10.66 1.90 10.80
N PHE A 412 9.75 1.20 11.46
CA PHE A 412 10.09 0.27 12.54
C PHE A 412 10.29 -1.12 11.96
N SER A 413 11.55 -1.55 11.84
CA SER A 413 11.85 -2.89 11.33
C SER A 413 11.42 -3.97 12.32
N GLU A 414 11.17 -5.18 11.81
CA GLU A 414 10.92 -6.37 12.63
C GLU A 414 12.01 -6.54 13.71
N GLN A 415 13.27 -6.42 13.31
CA GLN A 415 14.40 -6.55 14.23
C GLN A 415 14.37 -5.49 15.34
N ALA A 416 14.00 -4.24 15.03
CA ALA A 416 13.89 -3.18 16.02
C ALA A 416 12.75 -3.44 17.01
N LEU A 417 11.59 -3.86 16.52
CA LEU A 417 10.43 -4.19 17.37
C LEU A 417 10.71 -5.42 18.26
N THR A 418 11.34 -6.47 17.71
CA THR A 418 11.75 -7.64 18.49
C THR A 418 12.84 -7.29 19.51
N ALA A 419 13.79 -6.41 19.18
CA ALA A 419 14.79 -5.94 20.16
C ALA A 419 14.16 -5.17 21.32
N LYS A 420 13.15 -4.32 21.03
CA LYS A 420 12.36 -3.64 22.06
C LYS A 420 11.60 -4.64 22.93
N ALA A 421 10.88 -5.59 22.33
CA ALA A 421 10.18 -6.65 23.06
C ALA A 421 11.14 -7.45 23.97
N ARG A 422 12.31 -7.85 23.46
CA ARG A 422 13.34 -8.55 24.25
C ARG A 422 13.86 -7.74 25.43
N THR A 423 13.99 -6.43 25.27
CA THR A 423 14.41 -5.53 26.35
C THR A 423 13.37 -5.52 27.47
N ILE A 424 12.09 -5.41 27.13
CA ILE A 424 10.99 -5.48 28.10
C ILE A 424 10.97 -6.84 28.80
N ILE A 425 11.08 -7.94 28.04
CA ILE A 425 11.13 -9.31 28.57
C ILE A 425 12.31 -9.48 29.54
N LYS A 426 13.48 -8.92 29.23
CA LYS A 426 14.66 -8.96 30.11
C LYS A 426 14.37 -8.27 31.45
N SER A 427 13.74 -7.10 31.43
CA SER A 427 13.33 -6.38 32.66
C SER A 427 12.29 -7.15 33.48
N MET A 428 11.34 -7.82 32.81
CA MET A 428 10.37 -8.69 33.47
C MET A 428 11.04 -9.88 34.16
N ARG A 429 11.99 -10.55 33.49
CA ARG A 429 12.78 -11.65 34.08
C ARG A 429 13.55 -11.19 35.31
N ALA A 430 14.32 -10.11 35.18
CA ALA A 430 15.09 -9.57 36.30
C ALA A 430 14.20 -9.20 37.50
N SER A 431 13.00 -8.67 37.24
CA SER A 431 12.03 -8.36 38.31
C SER A 431 11.52 -9.63 39.00
N LYS A 432 11.20 -10.67 38.22
CA LYS A 432 10.77 -11.98 38.76
C LYS A 432 11.88 -12.65 39.57
N ASP A 433 13.12 -12.60 39.08
CA ASP A 433 14.30 -13.11 39.80
C ASP A 433 14.55 -12.36 41.12
N SER A 434 14.16 -11.09 41.20
CA SER A 434 14.18 -10.29 42.44
C SER A 434 12.99 -10.55 43.38
N GLY A 435 12.14 -11.52 43.09
CA GLY A 435 10.98 -11.89 43.91
C GLY A 435 9.72 -11.08 43.65
N LYS A 436 9.70 -10.19 42.65
CA LYS A 436 8.53 -9.36 42.33
C LYS A 436 7.55 -10.11 41.42
N ALA A 437 6.25 -9.90 41.65
CA ALA A 437 5.23 -10.31 40.69
C ALA A 437 5.20 -9.36 39.50
N VAL A 438 5.04 -9.87 38.29
CA VAL A 438 4.91 -9.05 37.08
C VAL A 438 3.43 -8.86 36.73
N MET A 439 3.00 -7.60 36.67
CA MET A 439 1.65 -7.22 36.27
C MET A 439 1.66 -6.56 34.89
N PHE A 440 0.78 -7.01 33.99
CA PHE A 440 0.51 -6.35 32.71
C PHE A 440 -0.82 -5.60 32.79
N TYR A 441 -0.80 -4.29 32.52
CA TYR A 441 -1.99 -3.43 32.58
C TYR A 441 -2.59 -3.16 31.19
N SER A 442 -3.60 -3.92 30.81
CA SER A 442 -4.36 -3.74 29.55
C SER A 442 -5.41 -2.65 29.70
N CYS A 443 -5.32 -1.58 28.91
CA CYS A 443 -6.21 -0.41 29.02
C CYS A 443 -6.69 0.10 27.66
N ILE A 444 -7.77 0.89 27.68
CA ILE A 444 -8.33 1.49 26.47
C ILE A 444 -7.36 2.55 25.95
N ILE A 445 -6.63 2.24 24.89
CA ILE A 445 -5.80 3.22 24.19
C ILE A 445 -6.23 3.30 22.72
N GLY A 446 -6.58 4.50 22.28
CA GLY A 446 -6.98 4.79 20.90
C GLY A 446 -8.34 4.23 20.48
N SER A 447 -9.07 3.50 21.33
CA SER A 447 -10.41 2.97 21.02
C SER A 447 -11.57 3.93 21.26
N ILE A 448 -11.28 5.12 21.78
CA ILE A 448 -12.22 6.23 21.85
C ILE A 448 -11.71 7.32 20.88
N PRO A 449 -12.44 7.61 19.79
CA PRO A 449 -12.01 8.60 18.79
C PRO A 449 -11.65 9.95 19.42
N GLY A 450 -10.51 10.51 19.00
CA GLY A 450 -10.01 11.81 19.50
C GLY A 450 -9.56 11.83 20.97
N GLN A 451 -9.50 10.69 21.65
CA GLN A 451 -9.20 10.61 23.09
C GLN A 451 -7.88 9.88 23.40
N THR A 452 -6.99 9.65 22.44
CA THR A 452 -5.74 8.91 22.66
C THR A 452 -4.84 9.55 23.72
N ALA A 453 -4.68 10.88 23.70
CA ALA A 453 -3.90 11.58 24.71
C ALA A 453 -4.52 11.45 26.11
N THR A 454 -5.84 11.60 26.21
CA THR A 454 -6.59 11.38 27.45
C THR A 454 -6.43 9.94 27.95
N ALA A 455 -6.51 8.96 27.04
CA ALA A 455 -6.35 7.55 27.35
C ALA A 455 -4.98 7.22 27.94
N ILE A 456 -3.90 7.72 27.33
CA ILE A 456 -2.54 7.58 27.85
C ILE A 456 -2.46 8.19 29.25
N LYS A 457 -3.00 9.41 29.44
CA LYS A 457 -2.97 10.09 30.73
C LYS A 457 -3.75 9.34 31.82
N VAL A 458 -4.93 8.79 31.49
CA VAL A 458 -5.75 7.97 32.39
C VAL A 458 -4.95 6.73 32.81
N ALA A 459 -4.38 5.98 31.85
CA ALA A 459 -3.59 4.79 32.12
C ALA A 459 -2.36 5.09 32.99
N ASP A 460 -1.57 6.11 32.63
CA ASP A 460 -0.37 6.51 33.36
C ASP A 460 -0.68 6.94 34.80
N THR A 461 -1.77 7.69 35.00
CA THR A 461 -2.19 8.14 36.34
C THR A 461 -2.55 6.94 37.21
N PHE A 462 -3.32 5.99 36.66
CA PHE A 462 -3.71 4.81 37.41
C PHE A 462 -2.51 3.93 37.77
N VAL A 463 -1.64 3.64 36.80
CA VAL A 463 -0.47 2.79 37.03
C VAL A 463 0.47 3.43 38.05
N ARG A 464 0.62 4.77 38.05
CA ARG A 464 1.39 5.46 39.09
C ARG A 464 0.83 5.21 40.49
N SER A 465 -0.49 5.36 40.66
CA SER A 465 -1.17 5.05 41.93
C SER A 465 -1.02 3.58 42.33
N LEU A 466 -1.08 2.64 41.38
CA LEU A 466 -0.81 1.24 41.67
C LEU A 466 0.64 0.99 42.13
N ARG A 467 1.62 1.64 41.49
CA ARG A 467 3.04 1.54 41.87
C ARG A 467 3.31 2.09 43.28
N GLU A 468 2.54 3.07 43.74
CA GLU A 468 2.64 3.61 45.10
C GLU A 468 1.98 2.69 46.15
N ARG A 469 0.93 1.97 45.77
CA ARG A 469 0.13 1.13 46.69
C ARG A 469 0.58 -0.32 46.79
N LEU A 470 1.13 -0.88 45.72
CA LEU A 470 1.48 -2.30 45.62
C LEU A 470 2.97 -2.49 45.88
N ASP A 471 3.31 -3.17 46.97
CA ASP A 471 4.68 -3.62 47.22
C ASP A 471 4.99 -4.91 46.43
N GLN A 472 6.25 -5.11 46.06
CA GLN A 472 6.74 -6.28 45.32
C GLN A 472 6.04 -6.57 43.98
N VAL A 473 5.51 -5.56 43.30
CA VAL A 473 4.91 -5.70 41.96
C VAL A 473 5.64 -4.84 40.94
N PHE A 474 6.02 -5.45 39.81
CA PHE A 474 6.54 -4.76 38.64
C PHE A 474 5.43 -4.61 37.59
N ILE A 475 4.98 -3.38 37.35
CA ILE A 475 3.83 -3.08 36.48
C ILE A 475 4.31 -2.61 35.10
N ILE A 476 3.98 -3.38 34.07
CA ILE A 476 4.09 -2.99 32.66
C ILE A 476 2.87 -2.16 32.28
N ASN A 477 3.11 -0.90 31.93
CA ASN A 477 2.11 0.00 31.37
C ASN A 477 2.34 0.15 29.86
N PRO A 478 1.48 -0.41 29.00
CA PRO A 478 1.62 -0.28 27.56
C PRO A 478 1.62 1.16 27.05
N ALA A 479 0.98 2.09 27.78
CA ALA A 479 0.93 3.51 27.42
C ALA A 479 2.32 4.18 27.41
N GLU A 480 3.30 3.63 28.16
CA GLU A 480 4.67 4.17 28.24
C GLU A 480 5.51 3.89 26.98
N TYR A 481 5.03 3.07 26.04
CA TYR A 481 5.82 2.58 24.89
C TYR A 481 5.27 3.02 23.52
N PHE A 482 4.39 4.04 23.51
CA PHE A 482 3.92 4.66 22.26
C PHE A 482 4.99 5.62 21.73
N GLU A 483 5.70 5.23 20.67
CA GLU A 483 6.63 6.12 19.98
C GLU A 483 5.99 6.72 18.74
N PRO A 484 6.23 8.02 18.45
CA PRO A 484 5.81 8.62 17.20
C PRO A 484 6.25 7.78 15.98
N GLY A 485 5.29 7.46 15.12
CA GLY A 485 5.48 6.65 13.92
C GLY A 485 5.23 5.14 14.09
N MET A 486 5.01 4.64 15.32
CA MET A 486 4.47 3.29 15.52
C MET A 486 2.94 3.30 15.34
N ASP A 487 2.42 2.34 14.58
CA ASP A 487 0.97 2.13 14.48
C ASP A 487 0.49 0.92 15.31
N GLY A 488 -0.81 0.64 15.26
CA GLY A 488 -1.41 -0.50 15.96
C GLY A 488 -0.81 -1.85 15.55
N ASP A 489 -0.43 -2.03 14.29
CA ASP A 489 0.18 -3.29 13.82
C ASP A 489 1.60 -3.46 14.41
N ASP A 490 2.38 -2.38 14.52
CA ASP A 490 3.71 -2.40 15.13
C ASP A 490 3.66 -2.69 16.63
N LEU A 491 2.77 -2.02 17.35
CA LEU A 491 2.59 -2.22 18.78
C LEU A 491 2.11 -3.63 19.07
N MET A 492 1.13 -4.14 18.32
CA MET A 492 0.66 -5.51 18.53
C MET A 492 1.72 -6.56 18.20
N PHE A 493 2.52 -6.34 17.17
CA PHE A 493 3.65 -7.22 16.85
C PHE A 493 4.65 -7.31 18.02
N MET A 494 4.96 -6.18 18.65
CA MET A 494 5.86 -6.11 19.80
C MET A 494 5.22 -6.71 21.06
N TRP A 495 4.00 -6.28 21.40
CA TRP A 495 3.32 -6.69 22.63
C TRP A 495 2.99 -8.16 22.64
N GLU A 496 2.60 -8.76 21.51
CA GLU A 496 2.30 -10.19 21.44
C GLU A 496 3.52 -11.05 21.85
N GLN A 497 4.75 -10.61 21.53
CA GLN A 497 5.98 -11.28 21.99
C GLN A 497 6.18 -11.16 23.51
N VAL A 498 5.91 -9.98 24.08
CA VAL A 498 6.04 -9.72 25.53
C VAL A 498 4.98 -10.50 26.30
N GLN A 499 3.75 -10.46 25.82
CA GLN A 499 2.57 -11.09 26.42
C GLN A 499 2.67 -12.62 26.43
N ARG A 500 3.23 -13.21 25.37
CA ARG A 500 3.46 -14.65 25.26
C ARG A 500 4.76 -15.14 25.90
N SER A 501 5.44 -14.30 26.70
CA SER A 501 6.73 -14.66 27.31
C SER A 501 6.63 -15.64 28.49
N GLY A 502 5.44 -15.87 29.04
CA GLY A 502 5.23 -16.70 30.24
C GLY A 502 5.67 -16.04 31.56
N LEU A 503 5.97 -14.75 31.54
CA LEU A 503 6.50 -14.02 32.70
C LEU A 503 5.44 -13.24 33.49
N ILE A 504 4.26 -13.05 32.93
CA ILE A 504 3.18 -12.28 33.56
C ILE A 504 2.54 -13.13 34.67
N ASN A 505 2.42 -12.59 35.87
CA ASN A 505 1.70 -13.20 36.99
C ASN A 505 0.27 -12.67 37.09
N ILE A 506 0.08 -11.38 36.81
CA ILE A 506 -1.21 -10.70 36.92
C ILE A 506 -1.50 -9.98 35.60
N TRP A 507 -2.59 -10.32 34.94
CA TRP A 507 -3.10 -9.60 33.80
C TRP A 507 -4.30 -8.77 34.23
N ARG A 508 -4.12 -7.46 34.37
CA ARG A 508 -5.18 -6.55 34.79
C ARG A 508 -5.76 -5.84 33.56
N PHE A 509 -7.04 -6.05 33.31
CA PHE A 509 -7.83 -5.26 32.38
C PHE A 509 -8.45 -4.06 33.10
N GLN A 510 -8.26 -2.87 32.52
CA GLN A 510 -8.82 -1.62 33.03
C GLN A 510 -10.33 -1.73 33.21
N SER A 511 -10.80 -1.53 34.43
CA SER A 511 -12.23 -1.47 34.73
C SER A 511 -12.77 -0.04 34.69
N MET A 512 -14.08 0.12 34.85
CA MET A 512 -14.71 1.43 34.99
C MET A 512 -14.21 2.14 36.25
N GLU A 513 -14.05 1.41 37.35
CA GLU A 513 -13.54 1.94 38.62
C GLU A 513 -12.09 2.45 38.47
N ASP A 514 -11.27 1.77 37.67
CA ASP A 514 -9.91 2.24 37.37
C ASP A 514 -9.92 3.61 36.66
N ILE A 515 -10.84 3.78 35.70
CA ILE A 515 -11.01 5.03 34.95
C ILE A 515 -11.52 6.15 35.87
N GLU A 516 -12.54 5.88 36.67
CA GLU A 516 -13.09 6.84 37.64
C GLU A 516 -12.04 7.28 38.65
N ALA A 517 -11.29 6.33 39.21
CA ALA A 517 -10.19 6.61 40.14
C ALA A 517 -9.12 7.48 39.48
N SER A 518 -8.79 7.22 38.21
CA SER A 518 -7.81 8.02 37.46
C SER A 518 -8.27 9.46 37.28
N PHE A 519 -9.52 9.69 36.88
CA PHE A 519 -10.08 11.04 36.77
C PHE A 519 -10.13 11.75 38.13
N GLY A 520 -10.48 11.04 39.20
CA GLY A 520 -10.42 11.55 40.57
C GLY A 520 -9.01 11.99 40.97
N LEU A 521 -7.99 11.16 40.71
CA LEU A 521 -6.57 11.50 40.97
C LEU A 521 -6.07 12.68 40.15
N MET A 522 -6.67 12.93 38.98
CA MET A 522 -6.40 14.11 38.15
C MET A 522 -7.17 15.36 38.59
N GLY A 523 -8.06 15.27 39.58
CA GLY A 523 -8.94 16.36 39.99
C GLY A 523 -10.02 16.71 38.96
N LEU A 524 -10.38 15.77 38.09
CA LEU A 524 -11.32 15.95 36.98
C LEU A 524 -12.57 15.08 37.16
N LYS A 525 -13.70 15.54 36.62
CA LYS A 525 -14.90 14.69 36.48
C LYS A 525 -14.76 13.80 35.24
N VAL A 526 -15.32 12.60 35.28
CA VAL A 526 -15.35 11.70 34.13
C VAL A 526 -16.19 12.32 33.00
N PRO A 527 -15.61 12.58 31.82
CA PRO A 527 -16.38 13.13 30.70
C PRO A 527 -17.43 12.13 30.20
N PRO A 528 -18.56 12.58 29.61
CA PRO A 528 -19.59 11.68 29.08
C PRO A 528 -19.06 10.65 28.09
N VAL A 529 -18.06 11.03 27.28
CA VAL A 529 -17.42 10.13 26.31
C VAL A 529 -16.62 8.99 26.97
N TRP A 530 -16.33 9.05 28.27
CA TRP A 530 -15.64 8.01 29.04
C TRP A 530 -16.58 7.26 30.00
N SER A 531 -17.78 7.79 30.24
CA SER A 531 -18.75 7.20 31.17
C SER A 531 -19.19 5.81 30.72
N GLY A 532 -19.15 4.84 31.64
CA GLY A 532 -19.56 3.45 31.38
C GLY A 532 -18.60 2.65 30.50
N LYS A 533 -17.40 3.18 30.21
CA LYS A 533 -16.39 2.50 29.39
C LYS A 533 -15.34 1.82 30.27
N ASP A 534 -14.85 0.69 29.79
CA ASP A 534 -13.77 -0.12 30.38
C ASP A 534 -12.98 -0.83 29.24
N ALA A 535 -12.04 -1.69 29.59
CA ALA A 535 -11.22 -2.42 28.62
C ALA A 535 -12.03 -3.21 27.57
N THR A 536 -13.30 -3.57 27.82
CA THR A 536 -14.15 -4.28 26.84
C THR A 536 -14.47 -3.41 25.62
N PHE A 537 -14.32 -2.09 25.73
CA PHE A 537 -14.42 -1.15 24.63
C PHE A 537 -13.15 -1.09 23.77
N SER A 538 -12.08 -1.83 24.10
CA SER A 538 -10.86 -1.86 23.29
C SER A 538 -10.76 -3.14 22.45
N THR A 539 -10.55 -2.97 21.14
CA THR A 539 -10.19 -4.07 20.23
C THR A 539 -8.87 -4.70 20.63
N GLY A 540 -7.93 -3.87 21.10
CA GLY A 540 -6.66 -4.32 21.66
C GLY A 540 -6.85 -5.20 22.86
N CYS A 541 -7.55 -4.71 23.87
CA CYS A 541 -7.82 -5.51 25.06
C CYS A 541 -8.63 -6.78 24.73
N THR A 542 -9.46 -6.78 23.69
CA THR A 542 -10.15 -8.00 23.25
C THR A 542 -9.18 -9.05 22.68
N LYS A 543 -8.19 -8.65 21.87
CA LYS A 543 -7.14 -9.57 21.42
C LYS A 543 -6.26 -10.03 22.59
N GLU A 544 -5.92 -9.11 23.49
CA GLU A 544 -5.14 -9.40 24.70
C GLU A 544 -5.86 -10.37 25.64
N MET A 545 -7.18 -10.26 25.81
CA MET A 545 -7.97 -11.21 26.60
C MET A 545 -7.86 -12.64 26.05
N ARG A 546 -7.90 -12.80 24.72
CA ARG A 546 -7.68 -14.12 24.09
C ARG A 546 -6.28 -14.66 24.36
N ILE A 547 -5.26 -13.81 24.30
CA ILE A 547 -3.88 -14.19 24.62
C ILE A 547 -3.77 -14.54 26.12
N ALA A 548 -4.38 -13.77 27.00
CA ALA A 548 -4.36 -14.01 28.45
C ALA A 548 -4.99 -15.36 28.80
N LEU A 549 -6.15 -15.69 28.22
CA LEU A 549 -6.80 -16.99 28.40
C LEU A 549 -5.96 -18.14 27.84
N ASP A 550 -5.33 -17.95 26.68
CA ASP A 550 -4.43 -18.94 26.08
C ASP A 550 -3.18 -19.18 26.96
N MET A 551 -2.59 -18.10 27.48
CA MET A 551 -1.47 -18.16 28.43
C MET A 551 -1.87 -18.82 29.74
N GLN A 552 -3.05 -18.55 30.28
CA GLN A 552 -3.54 -19.14 31.53
C GLN A 552 -3.70 -20.67 31.43
N ARG A 553 -3.98 -21.21 30.23
CA ARG A 553 -4.01 -22.68 30.02
C ARG A 553 -2.65 -23.33 30.22
N SER A 554 -1.57 -22.63 29.88
CA SER A 554 -0.19 -23.13 30.02
C SER A 554 0.47 -22.69 31.33
N HIS A 555 -0.03 -21.63 31.96
CA HIS A 555 0.46 -21.04 33.21
C HIS A 555 -0.74 -20.82 34.15
N PRO A 556 -1.23 -21.87 34.84
CA PRO A 556 -2.46 -21.80 35.65
C PRO A 556 -2.41 -20.80 36.80
N GLU A 557 -1.21 -20.41 37.23
CA GLU A 557 -0.96 -19.40 38.26
C GLU A 557 -1.20 -17.96 37.79
N LEU A 558 -1.36 -17.73 36.48
CA LEU A 558 -1.71 -16.43 35.91
C LEU A 558 -3.10 -15.99 36.39
N GLN A 559 -3.16 -14.85 37.07
CA GLN A 559 -4.40 -14.22 37.49
C GLN A 559 -4.88 -13.22 36.43
N ILE A 560 -6.12 -13.36 35.98
CA ILE A 560 -6.78 -12.38 35.11
C ILE A 560 -7.76 -11.57 35.96
N VAL A 561 -7.60 -10.25 35.97
CA VAL A 561 -8.37 -9.32 36.82
C VAL A 561 -9.04 -8.26 35.93
N GLY A 562 -10.30 -7.94 36.19
CA GLY A 562 -11.05 -6.91 35.44
C GLY A 562 -12.40 -7.43 34.97
N PRO A 563 -12.97 -6.83 33.89
CA PRO A 563 -14.22 -7.30 33.30
C PRO A 563 -14.13 -8.78 32.89
N GLY A 564 -15.26 -9.50 33.02
CA GLY A 564 -15.33 -10.92 32.67
C GLY A 564 -15.03 -11.16 31.18
N PRO A 565 -14.37 -12.29 30.82
CA PRO A 565 -13.99 -12.58 29.44
C PRO A 565 -15.16 -12.59 28.46
N GLU A 566 -16.36 -12.97 28.94
CA GLU A 566 -17.58 -12.93 28.17
C GLU A 566 -17.86 -11.54 27.62
N LYS A 567 -17.55 -10.46 28.35
CA LYS A 567 -17.85 -9.09 27.91
C LYS A 567 -16.98 -8.59 26.74
N PHE A 568 -15.93 -9.31 26.38
CA PHE A 568 -15.02 -8.95 25.28
C PHE A 568 -15.54 -9.46 23.92
N PHE A 569 -16.66 -8.88 23.47
CA PHE A 569 -17.36 -9.28 22.24
C PHE A 569 -16.91 -8.52 20.97
N ARG A 570 -16.10 -7.46 21.08
CA ARG A 570 -15.61 -6.72 19.89
C ARG A 570 -14.78 -7.65 19.00
N ARG A 571 -14.92 -7.57 17.68
CA ARG A 571 -14.25 -8.51 16.76
C ARG A 571 -12.73 -8.37 16.95
N GLY A 572 -12.06 -9.50 17.19
CA GLY A 572 -10.68 -9.53 17.69
C GLY A 572 -9.59 -9.19 16.68
N ASP A 573 -9.92 -8.45 15.62
CA ASP A 573 -8.95 -7.91 14.67
C ASP A 573 -9.03 -6.38 14.71
N TYR A 574 -7.88 -5.74 14.88
CA TYR A 574 -7.76 -4.29 14.73
C TYR A 574 -8.20 -3.86 13.33
N GLY A 575 -8.87 -2.70 13.24
CA GLY A 575 -8.95 -2.00 11.97
C GLY A 575 -7.54 -1.76 11.43
N VAL A 576 -7.35 -1.86 10.13
CA VAL A 576 -6.03 -1.78 9.48
C VAL A 576 -5.37 -0.45 9.83
N GLY A 577 -4.26 -0.49 10.57
CA GLY A 577 -3.54 0.70 11.03
C GLY A 577 -4.21 1.48 12.17
N LYS A 578 -5.35 1.03 12.69
CA LYS A 578 -6.08 1.64 13.80
C LYS A 578 -5.68 1.04 15.14
N PHE A 579 -5.91 1.79 16.22
CA PHE A 579 -5.91 1.28 17.59
C PHE A 579 -7.29 0.71 18.00
N PHE A 580 -8.22 0.55 17.04
CA PHE A 580 -9.64 0.24 17.29
C PHE A 580 -10.35 -0.42 16.09
N ASP A 581 -11.55 -0.95 16.31
CA ASP A 581 -12.36 -1.69 15.32
C ASP A 581 -12.71 -0.83 14.09
N ALA A 582 -12.80 -1.45 12.91
CA ALA A 582 -13.22 -0.83 11.65
C ALA A 582 -14.62 -0.18 11.73
N THR A 583 -15.54 -0.75 12.52
CA THR A 583 -16.96 -0.34 12.55
C THR A 583 -17.27 0.88 13.42
N ILE A 584 -16.38 1.29 14.33
CA ILE A 584 -16.60 2.48 15.19
C ILE A 584 -16.62 3.78 14.35
N SER A 585 -16.12 3.72 13.10
CA SER A 585 -16.23 4.85 12.16
C SER A 585 -17.66 5.18 11.71
N ASN A 586 -18.62 4.24 11.83
CA ASN A 586 -20.00 4.46 11.38
C ASN A 586 -20.93 5.03 12.44
N ALA A 587 -20.51 5.12 13.70
CA ALA A 587 -21.41 5.46 14.82
C ALA A 587 -21.46 6.95 15.19
N ASN A 588 -20.64 7.81 14.59
CA ASN A 588 -20.52 9.24 14.95
C ASN A 588 -20.78 10.19 13.76
N GLN A 589 -21.67 9.83 12.83
CA GLN A 589 -22.23 10.75 11.82
C GLN A 589 -23.69 11.13 12.11
N GLU A 590 -24.08 11.19 13.39
CA GLU A 590 -25.25 11.93 13.86
C GLU A 590 -24.84 13.07 14.78
#